data_AF-A0A7Y5GC28-F1
#
_entry.id   AF-A0A7Y5GC28-F1
#
_cell.length_a   1.000
_cell.length_b   1.000
_cell.length_c   1.000
_cell.angle_alpha   90.00
_cell.angle_beta   90.00
_cell.angle_gamma   90.00
#
_symmetry.space_group_name_H-M   'P 1'
#
loop_
_entity.id
_entity.type
_entity.pdbx_description
1 polymer ?
#
loop_
_entity_poly.entity_id
_entity_poly.type
_entity_poly.pdbx_seq_one_letter_code
_entity_poly.pdbx_strand_id
1 'polypeptide(L)'
;MASGATENAAAVMQLLTGLRDRGLPTDRKYLIIIAGAKALHTAIEEVFGREQEVQRCRNHKLENVMKELPKEQQDQTRRLMRAAFKLSSAEEGESTMSSILPVKMMLPKLIGAPLWPI
;
A
#
# COMPACT_ATOMS: atom_id res chain seq x y z
N MET A 1 -18.48 -11.06 -3.77
CA MET A 1 -17.98 -11.12 -2.37
C MET A 1 -18.10 -9.73 -1.77
N ALA A 2 -19.15 -9.45 -1.00
CA ALA A 2 -19.40 -8.12 -0.43
C ALA A 2 -19.51 -8.12 1.11
N SER A 3 -19.97 -9.22 1.71
CA SER A 3 -20.13 -9.33 3.18
C SER A 3 -18.83 -9.21 3.97
N GLY A 4 -17.72 -9.75 3.45
CA GLY A 4 -16.42 -9.69 4.15
C GLY A 4 -15.74 -8.31 4.15
N ALA A 5 -16.12 -7.41 3.24
CA ALA A 5 -15.51 -6.07 3.17
C ALA A 5 -15.99 -5.16 4.31
N THR A 6 -17.26 -5.29 4.72
CA THR A 6 -17.85 -4.54 5.84
C THR A 6 -17.36 -5.06 7.18
N GLU A 7 -17.20 -6.38 7.33
CA GLU A 7 -16.61 -7.01 8.53
C GLU A 7 -15.18 -6.50 8.77
N ASN A 8 -14.39 -6.43 7.70
CA ASN A 8 -13.04 -5.89 7.77
C ASN A 8 -13.01 -4.40 8.13
N ALA A 9 -13.98 -3.60 7.70
CA ALA A 9 -14.04 -2.18 8.04
C ALA A 9 -14.33 -1.95 9.53
N ALA A 10 -15.30 -2.68 10.09
CA ALA A 10 -15.59 -2.61 11.52
C ALA A 10 -14.40 -3.06 12.38
N ALA A 11 -13.74 -4.16 12.00
CA ALA A 11 -12.58 -4.68 12.71
C ALA A 11 -11.40 -3.69 12.70
N VAL A 12 -11.12 -3.06 11.56
CA VAL A 12 -10.06 -2.05 11.44
C VAL A 12 -10.37 -0.81 12.27
N MET A 13 -11.61 -0.32 12.24
CA MET A 13 -12.03 0.81 13.05
C MET A 13 -11.82 0.52 14.55
N GLN A 14 -12.30 -0.63 15.03
CA GLN A 14 -12.14 -1.06 16.42
C GLN A 14 -10.68 -1.17 16.83
N LEU A 15 -9.79 -1.64 15.94
CA LEU A 15 -8.36 -1.72 16.19
C LEU A 15 -7.78 -0.32 16.43
N LEU A 16 -8.02 0.62 15.52
CA LEU A 16 -7.42 1.96 15.59
C LEU A 16 -7.99 2.79 16.74
N THR A 17 -9.30 2.75 16.99
CA THR A 17 -9.89 3.38 18.18
C THR A 17 -9.34 2.78 19.46
N GLY A 18 -9.16 1.46 19.50
CA GLY A 18 -8.56 0.78 20.64
C GLY A 18 -7.10 1.18 20.88
N LEU A 19 -6.34 1.59 19.86
CA LEU A 19 -4.99 2.14 20.06
C LEU A 19 -5.05 3.54 20.70
N ARG A 20 -5.93 4.41 20.19
CA ARG A 20 -6.19 5.73 20.78
C ARG A 20 -6.61 5.62 22.25
N ASP A 21 -7.58 4.77 22.54
CA ASP A 21 -8.16 4.61 23.88
C ASP A 21 -7.13 4.04 24.89
N ARG A 22 -6.09 3.35 24.39
CA ARG A 22 -4.94 2.87 25.17
C ARG A 22 -3.81 3.91 25.28
N GLY A 23 -4.02 5.13 24.82
CA GLY A 23 -3.11 6.25 24.99
C GLY A 23 -2.18 6.53 23.81
N LEU A 24 -2.42 5.95 22.62
CA LEU A 24 -1.71 6.40 21.42
C LEU A 24 -2.24 7.79 21.02
N PRO A 25 -1.39 8.84 21.00
CA PRO A 25 -1.84 10.18 20.64
C PRO A 25 -2.31 10.22 19.18
N THR A 26 -3.44 10.88 18.93
CA THR A 26 -4.00 11.04 17.57
C THR A 26 -3.82 12.45 17.02
N ASP A 27 -3.30 13.37 17.83
CA ASP A 27 -3.03 14.77 17.53
C ASP A 27 -1.63 15.01 16.93
N ARG A 28 -0.85 13.94 16.71
CA ARG A 28 0.49 14.00 16.14
C ARG A 28 0.46 13.58 14.67
N LYS A 29 1.45 14.07 13.92
CA LYS A 29 1.71 13.61 12.56
C LYS A 29 2.48 12.29 12.60
N TYR A 30 1.95 11.30 11.90
CA TYR A 30 2.55 9.99 11.70
C TYR A 30 2.75 9.74 10.20
N LEU A 31 3.79 8.98 9.88
CA LEU A 31 3.84 8.23 8.63
C LEU A 31 3.14 6.89 8.87
N ILE A 32 1.96 6.72 8.28
CA ILE A 32 1.15 5.51 8.46
C ILE A 32 1.32 4.61 7.24
N ILE A 33 1.95 3.45 7.42
CA ILE A 33 2.27 2.52 6.33
C ILE A 33 1.26 1.37 6.31
N ILE A 34 0.43 1.28 5.27
CA ILE A 34 -0.64 0.27 5.16
C ILE A 34 -0.58 -0.55 3.86
N ALA A 35 -1.19 -1.72 3.88
CA ALA A 35 -1.71 -2.32 2.65
C ALA A 35 -2.92 -1.47 2.19
N GLY A 36 -3.12 -1.22 0.90
CA GLY A 36 -4.19 -0.29 0.52
C GLY A 36 -5.55 -0.92 0.34
N ALA A 37 -6.05 -1.46 1.43
CA ALA A 37 -7.48 -1.66 1.61
C ALA A 37 -8.13 -0.29 1.90
N LYS A 38 -9.24 0.02 1.21
CA LYS A 38 -9.98 1.28 1.41
C LYS A 38 -10.42 1.47 2.87
N ALA A 39 -10.84 0.39 3.51
CA ALA A 39 -11.24 0.38 4.92
C ALA A 39 -10.12 0.87 5.87
N LEU A 40 -8.85 0.55 5.59
CA LEU A 40 -7.72 1.05 6.38
C LEU A 40 -7.56 2.55 6.24
N HIS A 41 -7.63 3.05 5.00
CA HIS A 41 -7.51 4.49 4.73
C HIS A 41 -8.61 5.28 5.43
N THR A 42 -9.87 4.88 5.26
CA THR A 42 -11.00 5.54 5.91
C THR A 42 -10.87 5.51 7.43
N ALA A 43 -10.53 4.38 8.03
CA ALA A 43 -10.39 4.31 9.49
C ALA A 43 -9.23 5.16 10.03
N ILE A 44 -8.14 5.30 9.27
CA ILE A 44 -7.04 6.21 9.62
C ILE A 44 -7.53 7.66 9.61
N GLU A 45 -8.23 8.10 8.57
CA GLU A 45 -8.77 9.45 8.50
C GLU A 45 -9.72 9.77 9.67
N GLU A 46 -10.58 8.81 10.03
CA GLU A 46 -11.56 8.97 11.11
C GLU A 46 -10.91 9.01 12.51
N VAL A 47 -9.84 8.24 12.74
CA VAL A 47 -9.22 8.14 14.07
C VAL A 47 -8.05 9.12 14.27
N PHE A 48 -7.22 9.31 13.24
CA PHE A 48 -5.99 10.12 13.30
C PHE A 48 -6.08 11.43 12.49
N GLY A 49 -7.19 11.65 11.78
CA GLY A 49 -7.40 12.83 10.95
C GLY A 49 -6.94 12.65 9.50
N ARG A 50 -7.50 13.48 8.61
CA ARG A 50 -7.23 13.44 7.16
C ARG A 50 -5.86 13.96 6.73
N GLU A 51 -5.16 14.63 7.63
CA GLU A 51 -3.86 15.21 7.31
C GLU A 51 -2.68 14.28 7.60
N GLN A 52 -2.94 12.98 7.85
CA GLN A 52 -1.87 12.00 8.03
C GLN A 52 -1.26 11.63 6.69
N GLU A 53 0.07 11.41 6.69
CA GLU A 53 0.77 10.91 5.51
C GLU A 53 0.59 9.39 5.45
N VAL A 54 -0.09 8.89 4.40
CA VAL A 54 -0.43 7.48 4.26
C VAL A 54 0.37 6.83 3.14
N GLN A 55 1.34 5.99 3.49
CA GLN A 55 2.18 5.28 2.54
C GLN A 55 1.66 3.86 2.28
N ARG A 56 1.62 3.44 1.02
CA ARG A 56 1.42 2.03 0.66
C ARG A 56 2.66 1.19 0.98
N CYS A 57 2.47 0.10 1.72
CA CYS A 57 3.55 -0.81 2.10
C CYS A 57 4.19 -1.48 0.87
N ARG A 58 5.47 -1.20 0.63
CA ARG A 58 6.27 -1.76 -0.48
C ARG A 58 6.42 -3.28 -0.39
N ASN A 59 6.51 -3.85 0.82
CA ASN A 59 6.58 -5.30 1.01
C ASN A 59 5.30 -6.00 0.56
N HIS A 60 4.13 -5.50 0.98
CA HIS A 60 2.85 -6.01 0.50
C HIS A 60 2.69 -5.83 -1.00
N LYS A 61 3.17 -4.71 -1.56
CA LYS A 61 3.15 -4.50 -3.02
C LYS A 61 4.01 -5.53 -3.76
N LEU A 62 5.22 -5.82 -3.27
CA LEU A 62 6.07 -6.88 -3.83
C LEU A 62 5.33 -8.21 -3.83
N GLU A 63 4.82 -8.66 -2.69
CA GLU A 63 4.11 -9.94 -2.60
C GLU A 63 2.87 -10.00 -3.50
N ASN A 64 2.11 -8.91 -3.60
CA ASN A 64 0.97 -8.84 -4.52
C ASN A 64 1.39 -8.97 -5.98
N VAL A 65 2.52 -8.37 -6.39
CA VAL A 65 3.04 -8.53 -7.75
C VAL A 65 3.54 -9.96 -7.95
N MET A 66 4.31 -10.52 -7.01
CA MET A 66 4.87 -11.87 -7.16
C MET A 66 3.79 -12.94 -7.31
N LYS A 67 2.67 -12.82 -6.58
CA LYS A 67 1.53 -13.74 -6.65
C LYS A 67 0.89 -13.84 -8.03
N GLU A 68 1.00 -12.78 -8.83
CA GLU A 68 0.41 -12.70 -10.17
C GLU A 68 1.40 -13.13 -11.26
N LEU A 69 2.67 -13.37 -10.91
CA LEU A 69 3.73 -13.70 -11.87
C LEU A 69 4.07 -15.20 -11.87
N PRO A 70 4.40 -15.77 -13.05
CA PRO A 70 5.04 -17.08 -13.13
C PRO A 70 6.30 -17.12 -12.27
N LYS A 71 6.58 -18.26 -11.62
CA LYS A 71 7.68 -18.41 -10.66
C LYS A 71 9.03 -18.01 -11.25
N GLU A 72 9.23 -18.30 -12.53
CA GLU A 72 10.45 -18.03 -13.30
C GLU A 72 10.76 -16.53 -13.40
N GLN A 73 9.74 -15.67 -13.30
CA GLN A 73 9.88 -14.21 -13.42
C GLN A 73 9.98 -13.50 -12.05
N GLN A 74 9.65 -14.19 -10.95
CA GLN A 74 9.50 -13.55 -9.63
C GLN A 74 10.83 -12.99 -9.11
N ASP A 75 11.91 -13.76 -9.16
CA ASP A 75 13.19 -13.35 -8.58
C ASP A 75 13.79 -12.13 -9.27
N GLN A 76 13.78 -12.11 -10.60
CA GLN A 76 14.25 -10.96 -11.37
C GLN A 76 13.38 -9.72 -11.09
N THR A 77 12.05 -9.89 -11.14
CA THR A 77 11.11 -8.77 -10.89
C THR A 77 11.27 -8.21 -9.48
N ARG A 78 11.41 -9.07 -8.47
CA ARG A 78 11.63 -8.67 -7.07
C ARG A 78 12.89 -7.83 -6.92
N ARG A 79 13.99 -8.23 -7.56
CA ARG A 79 15.26 -7.48 -7.54
C ARG A 79 15.11 -6.10 -8.18
N LEU A 80 14.48 -6.03 -9.36
CA LEU A 80 14.27 -4.77 -10.08
C LEU A 80 13.35 -3.81 -9.31
N MET A 81 12.24 -4.31 -8.76
CA MET A 81 11.35 -3.50 -7.93
C MET A 81 12.05 -2.95 -6.67
N ARG A 82 12.87 -3.78 -6.00
CA ARG A 82 13.67 -3.34 -4.85
C ARG A 82 14.72 -2.30 -5.21
N ALA A 83 15.30 -2.38 -6.41
CA ALA A 83 16.23 -1.37 -6.91
C ALA A 83 15.50 -0.03 -7.14
N ALA A 84 14.33 -0.07 -7.80
CA ALA A 84 13.51 1.12 -8.04
C ALA A 84 13.10 1.83 -6.73
N PHE A 85 12.80 1.09 -5.66
CA PHE A 85 12.48 1.66 -4.35
C PHE A 85 13.62 2.43 -3.67
N LYS A 86 14.87 2.25 -4.12
CA LYS A 86 16.06 2.92 -3.58
C LYS A 86 16.49 4.14 -4.38
N LEU A 87 15.79 4.46 -5.47
CA LEU A 87 16.07 5.65 -6.26
C LEU A 87 15.75 6.91 -5.46
N SER A 88 16.51 7.98 -5.71
CA SER A 88 16.49 9.21 -4.93
C SER A 88 15.25 10.07 -5.18
N SER A 89 14.57 9.88 -6.30
CA SER A 89 13.33 10.59 -6.63
C SER A 89 12.19 9.62 -6.90
N ALA A 90 10.96 10.07 -6.60
CA ALA A 90 9.75 9.32 -6.92
C ALA A 90 9.60 9.13 -8.44
N GLU A 91 9.91 10.15 -9.22
CA GLU A 91 9.84 10.13 -10.68
C GLU A 91 10.77 9.06 -11.30
N GLU A 92 12.03 8.99 -10.86
CA GLU A 92 12.96 7.96 -11.30
C GLU A 92 12.49 6.56 -10.87
N GLY A 93 11.99 6.45 -9.63
CA GLY A 93 11.35 5.25 -9.09
C GLY A 93 10.21 4.74 -9.98
N GLU A 94 9.30 5.63 -10.35
CA GLU A 94 8.11 5.33 -11.16
C GLU A 94 8.45 4.99 -12.60
N SER A 95 9.36 5.74 -13.22
CA SER A 95 9.87 5.47 -14.56
C SER A 95 10.54 4.09 -14.61
N THR A 96 11.42 3.80 -13.65
CA THR A 96 12.10 2.50 -13.53
C THR A 96 11.08 1.39 -13.29
N MET A 97 10.14 1.57 -12.37
CA MET A 97 9.09 0.59 -12.07
C MET A 97 8.25 0.26 -13.30
N SER A 98 7.90 1.27 -14.10
CA SER A 98 7.10 1.12 -15.32
C SER A 98 7.85 0.44 -16.47
N SER A 99 9.19 0.45 -16.43
CA SER A 99 10.04 -0.24 -17.40
C SER A 99 10.15 -1.76 -17.14
N ILE A 100 9.81 -2.22 -15.93
CA ILE A 100 9.88 -3.64 -15.56
C ILE A 100 8.77 -4.39 -16.31
N LEU A 101 9.12 -5.14 -17.37
CA LEU A 101 8.14 -5.77 -18.27
C LEU A 101 7.02 -6.54 -17.55
N PRO A 102 7.30 -7.41 -16.55
CA PRO A 102 6.24 -8.08 -15.79
C PRO A 102 5.29 -7.09 -15.08
N VAL A 103 5.83 -6.00 -14.52
CA VAL A 103 5.02 -4.94 -13.90
C VAL A 103 4.23 -4.17 -14.95
N LYS A 104 4.85 -3.83 -16.08
CA LYS A 104 4.22 -3.13 -17.21
C LYS A 104 3.04 -3.91 -17.78
N MET A 105 3.18 -5.22 -17.93
CA MET A 105 2.10 -6.11 -18.40
C MET A 105 0.95 -6.21 -17.39
N MET A 106 1.22 -5.98 -16.11
CA MET A 106 0.19 -5.94 -15.06
C MET A 106 -0.46 -4.57 -14.90
N LEU A 107 0.07 -3.48 -15.49
CA LEU A 107 -0.50 -2.13 -15.38
C LEU A 107 -2.01 -2.09 -15.71
N PRO A 108 -2.54 -2.75 -16.77
CA PRO A 108 -3.98 -2.79 -17.04
C PRO A 108 -4.83 -3.39 -15.90
N LYS A 109 -4.27 -4.32 -15.11
CA LYS A 109 -4.91 -4.92 -13.93
C LYS A 109 -4.66 -4.13 -12.63
N LEU A 110 -3.68 -3.22 -12.64
CA LEU A 110 -3.33 -2.35 -11.53
C LEU A 110 -3.98 -0.96 -11.62
N ILE A 111 -4.49 -0.58 -12.81
CA ILE A 111 -5.26 0.64 -13.04
C ILE A 111 -6.58 0.55 -12.26
N GLY A 112 -6.65 1.33 -11.18
CA GLY A 112 -7.71 1.32 -10.17
C GLY A 112 -7.19 1.55 -8.74
N ALA A 113 -5.89 1.39 -8.52
CA ALA A 113 -5.21 1.83 -7.30
C ALA A 113 -3.98 2.66 -7.72
N PRO A 114 -3.84 3.92 -7.29
CA PRO A 114 -2.64 4.71 -7.59
C PRO A 114 -1.41 3.93 -7.14
N LEU A 115 -0.44 3.79 -8.04
CA LEU A 115 0.77 3.01 -7.80
C LEU A 115 1.69 3.70 -6.78
N TRP A 116 1.60 5.02 -6.68
CA TRP A 116 2.37 5.90 -5.79
C TRP A 116 2.00 7.37 -6.10
N PRO A 117 2.18 8.33 -5.17
CA PRO A 117 1.59 8.44 -3.84
C PRO A 117 0.34 9.36 -3.81
N ILE A 118 -0.71 8.87 -3.13
CA ILE A 118 -1.35 9.59 -2.04
C ILE A 118 -1.10 8.72 -0.82
#